data_AF-A0A457L4C0-F1
#
_entry.id   AF-A0A457L4C0-F1
#
_cell.length_a   1.000
_cell.length_b   1.000
_cell.length_c   1.000
_cell.angle_alpha   90.00
_cell.angle_beta   90.00
_cell.angle_gamma   90.00
#
_symmetry.space_group_name_H-M   'P 1'
#
loop_
_entity.id
_entity.type
_entity.pdbx_description
1 polymer ?
#
loop_
_entity_poly.entity_id
_entity_poly.type
_entity_poly.pdbx_seq_one_letter_code
_entity_poly.pdbx_strand_id
1 'polypeptide(L)'
;MNNLTFRFIAAIYIDVPPTISDYSDNAMLAADYCIIVLKTQELSLDLAQTYIAYMQYLADTYNSELDVLGLIPIMLRKGRRVDQKVLDQAKEMYGSNVLNTIVKY
;
A
#
# COMPACT_ATOMS: atom_id res chain seq x y z
N MET A 1 -35.99 20.62 13.92
CA MET A 1 -34.96 19.67 14.39
C MET A 1 -34.47 18.92 13.18
N ASN A 2 -33.18 19.01 12.84
CA ASN A 2 -32.62 18.22 11.73
C ASN A 2 -32.51 16.76 12.18
N ASN A 3 -33.24 15.87 11.52
CA ASN A 3 -33.12 14.43 11.77
C ASN A 3 -31.78 13.95 11.21
N LEU A 4 -30.81 13.75 12.09
CA LEU A 4 -29.59 13.01 11.76
C LEU A 4 -29.99 11.56 11.45
N THR A 5 -29.68 11.14 10.22
CA THR A 5 -29.90 9.76 9.78
C THR A 5 -28.54 9.07 9.76
N PHE A 6 -28.38 8.03 10.56
CA PHE A 6 -27.16 7.22 10.53
C PHE A 6 -27.13 6.39 9.25
N ARG A 7 -26.04 6.50 8.49
CA ARG A 7 -25.80 5.67 7.30
C ARG A 7 -24.68 4.71 7.63
N PHE A 8 -24.95 3.42 7.52
CA PHE A 8 -23.92 2.39 7.61
C PHE A 8 -23.16 2.33 6.29
N ILE A 9 -21.85 2.53 6.35
CA ILE A 9 -20.96 2.37 5.21
C ILE A 9 -20.25 1.03 5.40
N ALA A 10 -20.28 0.18 4.37
CA ALA A 10 -19.66 -1.14 4.44
C ALA A 10 -18.14 -1.08 4.34
N ALA A 11 -17.60 -0.15 3.54
CA ALA A 11 -16.16 0.05 3.36
C ALA A 11 -15.85 1.50 2.96
N ILE A 12 -14.69 1.99 3.37
CA ILE A 12 -14.13 3.28 2.99
C ILE A 12 -12.77 3.03 2.34
N TYR A 13 -12.53 3.67 1.19
CA TYR A 13 -11.24 3.64 0.50
C TYR A 13 -10.62 5.03 0.55
N ILE A 14 -9.38 5.12 1.04
CA ILE A 14 -8.64 6.38 1.16
C ILE A 14 -7.49 6.33 0.14
N ASP A 15 -7.54 7.20 -0.86
CA ASP A 15 -6.42 7.38 -1.80
C ASP A 15 -5.45 8.41 -1.22
N VAL A 16 -4.17 8.07 -1.20
CA VAL A 16 -3.12 8.89 -0.56
C VAL A 16 -2.06 9.29 -1.58
N PRO A 17 -1.50 10.51 -1.46
CA PRO A 17 -0.33 10.90 -2.25
C PRO A 17 0.83 9.90 -2.05
N PRO A 18 1.69 9.70 -3.05
CA PRO A 18 2.79 8.73 -3.00
C PRO A 18 3.94 9.14 -2.07
N THR A 19 3.79 10.24 -1.33
CA THR A 19 4.84 10.85 -0.50
C THR A 19 4.42 10.77 0.96
N ILE A 20 5.35 10.34 1.82
CA ILE A 20 5.20 10.40 3.28
C ILE A 20 4.97 11.86 3.69
N SER A 21 3.83 12.13 4.33
CA SER A 21 3.38 13.46 4.74
C SER A 21 2.23 13.34 5.74
N ASP A 22 1.81 14.45 6.34
CA ASP A 22 0.64 14.49 7.22
C ASP A 22 -0.63 13.88 6.59
N TYR A 23 -0.77 13.92 5.26
CA TYR A 23 -1.88 13.28 4.54
C TYR A 23 -1.82 11.75 4.64
N SER A 24 -0.64 11.16 4.45
CA SER A 24 -0.47 9.71 4.55
C SER A 24 -0.63 9.24 6.00
N ASP A 25 -0.19 10.04 6.96
CA ASP A 25 -0.23 9.69 8.39
C ASP A 25 -1.67 9.63 8.89
N ASN A 26 -2.46 10.67 8.58
CA ASN A 26 -3.88 10.69 8.93
C ASN A 26 -4.65 9.54 8.28
N ALA A 27 -4.33 9.21 7.02
CA ALA A 27 -4.96 8.08 6.34
C ALA A 27 -4.58 6.74 6.98
N MET A 28 -3.32 6.54 7.33
CA MET A 28 -2.83 5.32 7.99
C MET A 28 -3.42 5.15 9.40
N LEU A 29 -3.55 6.24 10.16
CA LEU A 29 -4.14 6.19 11.50
C LEU A 29 -5.67 6.03 11.49
N ALA A 30 -6.34 6.39 10.40
CA ALA A 30 -7.79 6.24 10.24
C ALA A 30 -8.20 4.90 9.62
N ALA A 31 -7.26 4.12 9.09
CA ALA A 31 -7.54 2.90 8.36
C ALA A 31 -7.27 1.66 9.22
N ASP A 32 -8.14 0.65 9.07
CA ASP A 32 -7.90 -0.69 9.63
C ASP A 32 -6.88 -1.46 8.77
N TYR A 33 -6.87 -1.19 7.45
CA TYR A 33 -6.07 -1.93 6.48
C TYR A 33 -5.36 -1.00 5.49
N CYS A 34 -4.14 -1.35 5.12
CA CYS A 34 -3.39 -0.72 4.03
C CYS A 34 -3.02 -1.72 2.93
N ILE A 35 -3.01 -1.23 1.69
CA ILE A 35 -2.50 -1.96 0.54
C ILE A 35 -1.45 -1.13 -0.18
N ILE A 36 -0.30 -1.73 -0.46
CA ILE A 36 0.84 -1.01 -1.03
C ILE A 36 0.91 -1.29 -2.52
N VAL A 37 0.96 -0.23 -3.32
CA VAL A 37 1.05 -0.33 -4.78
C VAL A 37 2.52 -0.38 -5.21
N LEU A 38 2.97 -1.55 -5.67
CA LEU A 38 4.33 -1.76 -6.18
C LEU A 38 4.37 -1.56 -7.70
N LYS A 39 4.84 -0.39 -8.15
CA LYS A 39 5.09 -0.13 -9.58
C LYS A 39 6.36 -0.86 -10.02
N THR A 40 6.40 -1.59 -11.12
CA THR A 40 7.60 -2.37 -11.51
C THR A 40 8.71 -1.54 -12.20
N GLN A 41 9.08 -0.38 -11.65
CA GLN A 41 10.14 0.49 -12.18
C GLN A 41 11.46 0.33 -11.39
N GLU A 42 12.57 0.84 -11.92
CA GLU A 42 13.81 0.94 -11.12
C GLU A 42 13.55 1.77 -9.85
N LEU A 43 14.16 1.38 -8.72
CA LEU A 43 13.99 1.97 -7.37
C LEU A 43 12.62 1.78 -6.69
N SER A 44 11.64 1.19 -7.37
CA SER A 44 10.30 1.01 -6.79
C SER A 44 10.25 0.10 -5.57
N LEU A 45 11.10 -0.93 -5.54
CA LEU A 45 11.18 -1.87 -4.41
C LEU A 45 11.75 -1.19 -3.16
N ASP A 46 12.76 -0.33 -3.34
CA ASP A 46 13.36 0.43 -2.25
C ASP A 46 12.36 1.43 -1.65
N LEU A 47 11.54 2.06 -2.50
CA LEU A 47 10.44 2.92 -2.04
C LEU A 47 9.39 2.13 -1.26
N ALA A 48 9.02 0.92 -1.72
CA ALA A 48 8.10 0.06 -1.00
C ALA A 48 8.66 -0.37 0.38
N GLN A 49 9.94 -0.71 0.45
CA GLN A 49 10.63 -1.01 1.72
C GLN A 49 10.60 0.18 2.68
N THR A 50 10.93 1.36 2.17
CA THR A 50 10.92 2.60 2.96
C THR A 50 9.52 2.88 3.51
N TYR A 51 8.48 2.66 2.70
CA TYR A 51 7.10 2.87 3.10
C TYR A 51 6.63 1.87 4.14
N ILE A 52 6.99 0.59 4.00
CA ILE A 52 6.69 -0.46 4.98
C ILE A 52 7.35 -0.15 6.33
N ALA A 53 8.64 0.23 6.32
CA ALA A 53 9.35 0.60 7.53
C ALA A 53 8.72 1.82 8.22
N TYR A 54 8.27 2.79 7.42
CA TYR A 54 7.58 3.97 7.93
C TYR A 54 6.21 3.63 8.55
N MET A 55 5.43 2.75 7.91
CA MET A 55 4.16 2.25 8.47
C MET A 55 4.36 1.55 9.81
N GLN A 56 5.39 0.69 9.91
CA GLN A 56 5.73 0.01 11.16
C GLN A 56 6.08 1.04 12.24
N TYR A 57 6.90 2.03 11.92
CA TYR A 57 7.22 3.12 12.83
C TYR A 57 5.97 3.87 13.32
N LEU A 58 5.05 4.23 12.42
CA LEU A 58 3.81 4.92 12.80
C LEU A 58 2.90 4.03 13.65
N ALA A 59 2.77 2.76 13.29
CA ALA A 59 1.96 1.80 14.04
C ALA A 59 2.49 1.63 15.47
N ASP A 60 3.81 1.48 15.63
CA ASP A 60 4.46 1.37 16.93
C ASP A 60 4.35 2.68 17.74
N THR A 61 4.49 3.82 17.08
CA THR A 61 4.48 5.15 17.74
C THR A 61 3.10 5.53 18.26
N TYR A 62 2.05 5.23 17.51
CA TYR A 62 0.67 5.63 17.81
C TYR A 62 -0.21 4.48 18.28
N ASN A 63 0.36 3.28 18.45
CA ASN A 63 -0.35 2.05 18.78
C ASN A 63 -1.56 1.82 17.84
N SER A 64 -1.30 1.98 16.53
CA SER A 64 -2.31 1.79 15.49
C SER A 64 -2.56 0.30 15.25
N GLU A 65 -3.81 -0.06 14.97
CA GLU A 65 -4.22 -1.42 14.57
C GLU A 65 -4.09 -1.65 13.05
N LEU A 66 -3.42 -0.75 12.33
CA LEU A 66 -3.24 -0.82 10.88
C LEU A 66 -2.56 -2.12 10.45
N ASP A 67 -3.24 -2.92 9.62
CA ASP A 67 -2.71 -4.15 9.04
C ASP A 67 -2.40 -3.98 7.54
N VAL A 68 -1.22 -4.45 7.12
CA VAL A 68 -0.77 -4.38 5.73
C VAL A 68 -1.21 -5.64 4.99
N LEU A 69 -2.25 -5.51 4.17
CA LEU A 69 -2.83 -6.62 3.40
C LEU A 69 -1.87 -7.21 2.36
N GLY A 70 -0.92 -6.41 1.88
CA GLY A 70 0.12 -6.84 0.96
C GLY A 70 0.47 -5.82 -0.12
N LEU A 71 1.27 -6.29 -1.07
CA LEU A 71 1.79 -5.56 -2.21
C LEU A 71 1.02 -5.93 -3.47
N ILE A 72 0.39 -4.96 -4.14
CA ILE A 72 -0.19 -5.13 -5.48
C ILE A 72 0.85 -4.73 -6.53
N PRO A 73 1.34 -5.66 -7.36
CA PRO A 73 2.20 -5.31 -8.49
C PRO A 73 1.43 -4.61 -9.61
N ILE A 74 1.97 -3.48 -10.08
CA ILE A 74 1.50 -2.77 -11.28
C ILE A 74 2.61 -2.76 -12.33
N MET A 75 2.32 -3.38 -13.48
CA MET A 75 3.20 -3.39 -14.65
C MET A 75 2.80 -2.28 -15.62
N LEU A 76 3.65 -1.25 -15.70
CA LEU A 76 3.38 -0.07 -16.50
C LEU A 76 3.71 -0.24 -17.99
N ARG A 77 4.47 -1.29 -18.36
CA ARG A 77 4.72 -1.68 -19.76
C ARG A 77 4.79 -3.21 -19.86
N LYS A 78 4.34 -3.77 -20.98
CA LYS A 78 4.44 -5.21 -21.24
C LYS A 78 5.91 -5.61 -21.44
N GLY A 79 6.44 -6.39 -20.50
CA GLY A 79 7.51 -7.36 -20.78
C GLY A 79 8.93 -6.81 -20.85
N ARG A 80 9.31 -5.80 -20.05
CA ARG A 80 10.74 -5.49 -19.90
C ARG A 80 11.36 -6.38 -18.82
N ARG A 81 12.61 -6.80 -19.06
CA ARG A 81 13.46 -7.57 -18.13
C ARG A 81 13.51 -6.96 -16.72
N VAL A 82 13.37 -5.63 -16.63
CA VAL A 82 13.33 -4.88 -15.37
C VAL A 82 12.04 -5.18 -14.59
N ASP A 83 10.89 -5.22 -15.24
CA ASP A 83 9.60 -5.43 -14.56
C ASP A 83 9.57 -6.80 -13.86
N GLN A 84 10.02 -7.82 -14.59
CA GLN A 84 10.09 -9.19 -14.06
C GLN A 84 11.10 -9.29 -12.91
N LYS A 85 12.27 -8.66 -13.06
CA LYS A 85 13.30 -8.63 -12.01
C LYS A 85 12.77 -8.02 -10.72
N VAL A 86 12.08 -6.87 -10.79
CA VAL A 86 11.50 -6.21 -9.61
C VAL A 86 10.44 -7.09 -8.96
N LEU A 87 9.58 -7.72 -9.76
CA LEU A 87 8.56 -8.64 -9.23
C LEU A 87 9.18 -9.86 -8.55
N ASP A 88 10.21 -10.46 -9.14
CA ASP A 88 10.89 -11.63 -8.58
C ASP A 88 11.58 -11.27 -7.26
N GLN A 89 12.25 -10.12 -7.20
CA GLN A 89 12.86 -9.61 -5.96
C GLN A 89 11.82 -9.31 -4.89
N ALA A 90 10.68 -8.73 -5.25
CA ALA A 90 9.58 -8.50 -4.30
C ALA A 90 9.03 -9.82 -3.75
N LYS A 91 8.87 -10.84 -4.59
CA LYS A 91 8.42 -12.17 -4.16
C LYS A 91 9.44 -12.88 -3.29
N GLU A 92 10.73 -12.73 -3.58
CA GLU A 92 11.81 -13.26 -2.74
C GLU A 92 11.80 -12.62 -1.35
N MET A 93 11.54 -11.31 -1.27
CA MET A 93 11.57 -10.56 -0.03
C MET A 93 10.29 -10.68 0.81
N TYR A 94 9.13 -10.64 0.17
CA TYR A 94 7.83 -10.52 0.84
C TYR A 94 6.95 -11.76 0.68
N GLY A 95 7.38 -12.75 -0.10
CA GLY A 95 6.71 -14.04 -0.24
C GLY A 95 5.23 -13.90 -0.61
N SER A 96 4.37 -14.51 0.21
CA SER A 96 2.92 -14.50 0.05
C SER A 96 2.26 -13.13 0.22
N ASN A 97 2.97 -12.14 0.75
CA ASN A 97 2.46 -10.78 0.87
C ASN A 97 2.49 -10.04 -0.48
N VAL A 98 3.16 -10.57 -1.51
CA VAL A 98 2.99 -10.10 -2.89
C VAL A 98 1.76 -10.77 -3.49
N LEU A 99 0.74 -9.97 -3.82
CA LEU A 99 -0.51 -10.50 -4.35
C LEU A 99 -0.33 -11.10 -5.74
N ASN A 100 -1.07 -12.18 -5.99
CA ASN A 100 -1.06 -12.89 -7.28
C ASN A 100 -1.63 -12.05 -8.43
N THR A 101 -2.51 -11.11 -8.10
CA THR A 101 -3.12 -10.19 -9.08
C THR A 101 -2.10 -9.14 -9.50
N ILE A 102 -1.80 -9.11 -10.81
CA ILE A 102 -0.94 -8.09 -11.41
C ILE A 102 -1.80 -7.16 -12.25
N VAL A 103 -1.82 -5.89 -11.91
CA VAL A 103 -2.52 -4.86 -12.71
C VAL A 103 -1.63 -4.46 -13.87
N LYS A 104 -2.19 -4.45 -15.08
CA LYS A 104 -1.48 -4.09 -16.32
C LYS A 104 -2.13 -2.87 -16.94
N TYR A 105 -1.31 -1.96 -17.47
CA TYR A 105 -1.74 -0.84 -18.30
C TYR A 105 -1.63 -1.20 -19.79
#